data_AF-A0A7C8A6E7-F1
#
_entry.id   AF-A0A7C8A6E7-F1
#
_cell.length_a   1.000
_cell.length_b   1.000
_cell.length_c   1.000
_cell.angle_alpha   90.00
_cell.angle_beta   90.00
_cell.angle_gamma   90.00
#
_symmetry.space_group_name_H-M   'P 1'
#
loop_
_entity.id
_entity.type
_entity.pdbx_description
1 polymer ?
#
loop_
_entity_poly.entity_id
_entity_poly.type
_entity_poly.pdbx_seq_one_letter_code
_entity_poly.pdbx_strand_id
1 'polypeptide(L)' 'MYAVIKTGGKQYRVAKGDEVKVEQLQGEVGDEVAFDQVL' A
#
# COMPACT_ATOMS: atom_id res chain seq x y z
N MET A 1 12.97 3.37 -8.53
CA MET A 1 12.19 2.15 -8.86
C MET A 1 10.82 2.33 -8.24
N TYR A 2 9.75 2.00 -8.98
CA TYR A 2 8.36 2.11 -8.50
C TYR A 2 7.67 0.75 -8.58
N ALA A 3 6.61 0.57 -7.80
CA ALA A 3 5.73 -0.59 -7.80
C ALA A 3 4.27 -0.11 -7.89
N VAL A 4 3.37 -0.93 -8.42
CA VAL A 4 1.93 -0.68 -8.35
C VAL A 4 1.32 -1.69 -7.39
N ILE A 5 0.74 -1.22 -6.28
CA ILE A 5 0.04 -2.07 -5.32
C ILE A 5 -1.47 -1.97 -5.53
N LYS A 6 -2.20 -3.07 -5.30
CA LYS A 6 -3.66 -3.07 -5.31
C LYS A 6 -4.21 -3.28 -3.90
N THR A 7 -4.96 -2.32 -3.39
CA THR A 7 -5.64 -2.41 -2.08
C THR A 7 -6.94 -1.61 -2.11
N GLY A 8 -7.93 -1.99 -1.28
CA GLY A 8 -9.23 -1.29 -1.21
C GLY A 8 -9.98 -1.20 -2.55
N GLY A 9 -9.73 -2.14 -3.48
CA GLY A 9 -10.30 -2.13 -4.84
C GLY A 9 -9.65 -1.12 -5.81
N LYS A 10 -8.66 -0.34 -5.36
CA LYS A 10 -7.94 0.67 -6.17
C LYS A 10 -6.49 0.26 -6.38
N GLN A 11 -5.84 0.86 -7.38
CA GLN A 11 -4.41 0.69 -7.65
C GLN A 11 -3.65 1.96 -7.26
N TYR A 12 -2.49 1.78 -6.64
CA TYR A 12 -1.63 2.85 -6.15
C TYR A 12 -0.21 2.64 -6.65
N ARG A 13 0.40 3.69 -7.21
CA ARG A 13 1.82 3.67 -7.56
C ARG A 13 2.63 4.15 -6.36
N VAL A 14 3.62 3.37 -5.95
CA VAL A 14 4.43 3.64 -4.76
C VAL A 14 5.92 3.50 -5.08
N ALA A 15 6.75 4.28 -4.40
CA ALA A 15 8.19 4.13 -4.34
C ALA A 15 8.66 4.10 -2.88
N LYS A 16 9.92 3.69 -2.66
CA LYS A 16 10.51 3.66 -1.33
C LYS A 16 10.56 5.08 -0.75
N GLY A 17 9.92 5.28 0.40
CA GLY A 17 9.86 6.57 1.11
C GLY A 17 8.62 7.41 0.81
N ASP A 18 7.70 6.94 -0.04
CA ASP A 18 6.45 7.64 -0.30
C ASP A 18 5.46 7.46 0.87
N GLU A 19 4.79 8.56 1.24
CA GLU A 19 3.59 8.51 2.08
C GLU A 19 2.35 8.47 1.18
N VAL A 20 1.50 7.47 1.38
CA VAL A 20 0.38 7.19 0.48
C VAL A 20 -0.90 7.05 1.30
N LYS A 21 -1.94 7.77 0.92
CA LYS A 21 -3.27 7.64 1.53
C LYS A 21 -4.06 6.55 0.82
N VAL A 22 -4.39 5.50 1.55
CA VAL A 22 -5.18 4.36 1.08
C VAL A 22 -6.50 4.26 1.87
N GLU A 23 -7.38 3.37 1.43
CA GLU A 23 -8.58 3.01 2.20
C GLU A 23 -8.21 2.31 3.52
N GLN A 24 -9.21 2.07 4.37
CA GLN A 24 -9.00 1.41 5.65
C GLN A 24 -8.31 0.05 5.48
N LEU A 25 -7.22 -0.14 6.23
CA LEU A 25 -6.46 -1.39 6.31
C LEU A 25 -6.73 -2.07 7.66
N GLN A 26 -6.54 -3.39 7.70
CA GLN A 26 -6.52 -4.13 8.97
C GLN A 26 -5.14 -3.98 9.61
N GLY A 27 -5.11 -3.64 10.90
CA GLY A 27 -3.89 -3.40 11.67
C GLY A 27 -4.04 -2.19 12.57
N GLU A 28 -3.12 -2.06 13.52
CA GLU A 28 -3.00 -0.90 14.40
C GLU A 28 -1.95 0.09 13.86
N VAL A 29 -1.92 1.28 14.45
CA VAL A 29 -0.93 2.29 14.07
C VAL A 29 0.46 1.81 14.45
N GLY A 30 1.34 1.69 13.45
CA GLY A 30 2.71 1.22 13.64
C GLY A 30 2.91 -0.24 13.22
N ASP A 31 1.85 -0.97 12.90
CA ASP A 31 1.96 -2.33 12.36
C ASP A 31 2.52 -2.33 10.94
N GLU A 32 3.32 -3.35 10.64
CA GLU A 32 3.76 -3.62 9.28
C GLU A 32 2.63 -4.26 8.48
N VAL A 33 2.31 -3.68 7.31
CA VAL A 33 1.30 -4.21 6.38
C VAL A 33 1.99 -4.71 5.12
N ALA A 34 1.80 -5.98 4.79
CA ALA A 34 2.25 -6.57 3.54
C ALA A 34 1.14 -6.49 2.47
N PHE A 35 1.50 -6.08 1.25
CA PHE A 35 0.60 -6.11 0.09
C PHE A 35 1.00 -7.24 -0.85
N ASP A 36 0.16 -8.26 -0.97
CA ASP A 36 0.45 -9.44 -1.79
C ASP A 36 0.30 -9.18 -3.30
N GLN A 37 -0.50 -8.16 -3.68
CA GLN A 37 -0.76 -7.83 -5.09
C GLN A 37 0.09 -6.65 -5.54
N VAL A 38 1.24 -6.99 -6.15
CA VAL A 38 2.14 -6.05 -6.84
C VAL A 38 2.07 -6.30 -8.36
N LEU A 39 1.83 -5.24 -9.14
CA LEU A 39 1.74 -5.22 -10.60
C LEU A 39 2.91 -4.46 -11.23
#